data_AF-A0A3D2GM74-F1
#
_entry.id   AF-A0A3D2GM74-F1
#
_cell.length_a   1.000
_cell.length_b   1.000
_cell.length_c   1.000
_cell.angle_alpha   90.00
_cell.angle_beta   90.00
_cell.angle_gamma   90.00
#
_symmetry.space_group_name_H-M   'P 1'
#
loop_
_entity.id
_entity.type
_entity.pdbx_description
1 polymer ?
#
loop_
_entity_poly.entity_id
_entity_poly.type
_entity_poly.pdbx_seq_one_letter_code
_entity_poly.pdbx_strand_id
1 'polypeptide(L)'
;LAAKGLKLIRTKVGDRYVVEHMRAHGFNLGGEQSGHLVMSDYSTTGDGLLAALQILDIMVAEKQDAASLLTVFEPVPQVLKNIRFAGANPLETEAVKSAIHNGEAALDKTGRVLVRKSGTEPKIRVMAEGDDPELVERVVDDIIAAIATESGKQQTAAE
;
A
#
# COMPACT_ATOMS: atom_id res chain seq x y z
N LEU A 1 -4.33 15.01 5.71
CA LEU A 1 -2.96 15.49 6.03
C LEU A 1 -2.69 16.89 5.51
N ALA A 2 -2.87 17.17 4.21
CA ALA A 2 -2.67 18.51 3.65
C ALA A 2 -3.49 19.60 4.35
N ALA A 3 -4.75 19.32 4.69
CA ALA A 3 -5.61 20.23 5.47
C ALA A 3 -5.08 20.55 6.89
N LYS A 4 -4.13 19.76 7.41
CA LYS A 4 -3.43 19.98 8.68
C LYS A 4 -2.00 20.53 8.48
N GLY A 5 -1.65 20.98 7.27
CA GLY A 5 -0.32 21.47 6.94
C GLY A 5 0.78 20.39 6.87
N LEU A 6 0.40 19.11 6.83
CA LEU A 6 1.34 17.99 6.81
C LEU A 6 1.55 17.46 5.40
N LYS A 7 2.81 17.22 5.04
CA LYS A 7 3.21 16.58 3.78
C LYS A 7 3.20 15.06 3.94
N LEU A 8 2.55 14.35 3.03
CA LEU A 8 2.63 12.89 2.94
C LEU A 8 3.75 12.50 1.99
N ILE A 9 4.72 11.73 2.49
CA ILE A 9 5.77 11.11 1.68
C ILE A 9 5.49 9.61 1.60
N ARG A 10 5.63 9.04 0.41
CA ARG A 10 5.46 7.61 0.19
C ARG A 10 6.77 7.01 -0.29
N THR A 11 7.10 5.85 0.24
CA THR A 11 8.28 5.06 -0.13
C THR A 11 7.84 3.77 -0.82
N LYS A 12 8.81 2.99 -1.31
CA LYS A 12 8.56 1.59 -1.64
C LYS A 12 8.12 0.83 -0.38
N VAL A 13 7.36 -0.24 -0.56
CA VAL A 13 6.89 -1.10 0.54
C VAL A 13 8.08 -1.77 1.23
N GLY A 14 8.10 -1.74 2.56
CA GLY A 14 9.16 -2.27 3.42
C GLY A 14 9.69 -1.20 4.39
N ASP A 15 9.71 -1.54 5.67
CA ASP A 15 10.27 -0.79 6.80
C ASP A 15 11.63 -0.13 6.49
N ARG A 16 12.52 -0.86 5.82
CA ARG A 16 13.83 -0.37 5.41
C ARG A 16 13.73 0.92 4.58
N TYR A 17 12.85 0.97 3.60
CA TYR A 17 12.71 2.14 2.73
C TYR A 17 12.14 3.33 3.49
N VAL A 18 11.26 3.08 4.47
CA VAL A 18 10.71 4.12 5.35
C VAL A 18 11.84 4.72 6.18
N VAL A 19 12.60 3.89 6.89
CA VAL A 19 13.69 4.33 7.78
C VAL A 19 14.81 5.02 7.00
N GLU A 20 15.22 4.48 5.84
CA GLU A 20 16.22 5.12 4.97
C GLU A 20 15.75 6.50 4.49
N HIS A 21 14.49 6.63 4.07
CA HIS A 21 13.95 7.92 3.64
C HIS A 21 13.84 8.91 4.80
N MET A 22 13.39 8.47 5.98
CA MET A 22 13.31 9.32 7.17
C MET A 22 14.69 9.89 7.53
N ARG A 23 15.72 9.03 7.57
CA ARG A 23 17.10 9.43 7.89
C ARG A 23 17.67 10.40 6.86
N ALA A 24 17.48 10.13 5.58
CA ALA A 24 17.99 10.97 4.49
C ALA A 24 17.39 12.39 4.47
N HIS A 25 16.20 12.57 5.06
CA HIS A 25 15.45 13.83 5.00
C HIS A 25 15.14 14.43 6.37
N GLY A 26 15.66 13.85 7.46
CA GLY A 26 15.45 14.33 8.83
C GLY A 26 13.99 14.27 9.30
N PHE A 27 13.21 13.27 8.88
CA PHE A 27 11.84 13.08 9.38
C PHE A 27 11.82 12.28 10.68
N ASN A 28 10.92 12.64 11.59
CA ASN A 28 10.81 12.02 12.90
C ASN A 28 9.65 11.04 13.08
N LEU A 29 8.71 10.96 12.12
CA LEU A 29 7.60 10.02 12.15
C LEU A 29 7.46 9.31 10.79
N GLY A 30 7.32 8.00 10.82
CA GLY A 30 7.02 7.18 9.66
C GLY A 30 6.49 5.81 10.05
N GLY A 31 6.05 5.04 9.06
CA GLY A 31 5.63 3.67 9.32
C GLY A 31 4.90 3.00 8.17
N GLU A 32 4.38 1.82 8.48
CA GLU A 32 3.64 0.96 7.55
C GLU A 32 2.26 0.61 8.10
N GLN A 33 1.32 0.25 7.22
CA GLN A 33 -0.06 -0.14 7.57
C GLN A 33 -0.12 -1.37 8.49
N SER A 34 0.96 -2.16 8.58
CA SER A 34 1.09 -3.28 9.50
C SER A 34 1.14 -2.88 10.99
N GLY A 35 1.27 -1.57 11.28
CA GLY A 35 1.48 -1.06 12.63
C GLY A 35 2.97 -0.89 12.99
N HIS A 36 3.88 -1.12 12.05
CA HIS A 36 5.29 -0.80 12.25
C HIS A 36 5.48 0.73 12.19
N LEU A 37 5.49 1.38 13.36
CA LEU A 37 5.63 2.83 13.51
C LEU A 37 7.02 3.18 14.05
N VAL A 38 7.69 4.11 13.36
CA VAL A 38 9.02 4.61 13.68
C VAL A 38 8.90 6.06 14.16
N MET A 39 9.38 6.33 15.37
CA MET A 39 9.47 7.67 15.94
C MET A 39 10.93 7.96 16.28
N SER A 40 11.63 8.63 15.37
CA SER A 40 13.09 8.74 15.44
C SER A 40 13.61 9.63 16.57
N ASP A 41 12.72 10.39 17.21
CA ASP A 41 13.04 11.16 18.41
C ASP A 41 13.30 10.24 19.62
N TYR A 42 12.81 8.98 19.57
CA TYR A 42 12.86 8.03 20.68
C TYR A 42 13.52 6.68 20.33
N SER A 43 13.39 6.20 19.10
CA SER A 43 13.91 4.89 18.67
C SER A 43 14.45 4.91 17.25
N THR A 44 15.48 4.10 16.99
CA THR A 44 16.08 3.97 15.65
C THR A 44 15.38 2.95 14.74
N THR A 45 14.35 2.27 15.26
CA THR A 45 13.56 1.22 14.60
C THR A 45 12.09 1.37 14.98
N GLY A 46 11.20 0.65 14.28
CA GLY A 46 9.80 0.60 14.68
C GLY A 46 9.62 -0.08 16.03
N ASP A 47 8.79 0.52 16.88
CA ASP A 47 8.55 0.07 18.25
C ASP A 47 7.06 0.20 18.59
N GLY A 48 6.40 -0.95 18.71
CA GLY A 48 4.96 -1.02 19.00
C GLY A 48 4.60 -0.60 20.43
N LEU A 49 5.49 -0.83 21.42
CA LEU A 49 5.24 -0.42 22.80
C LEU A 49 5.34 1.09 22.92
N LEU A 50 6.37 1.68 22.30
CA LEU A 50 6.51 3.13 22.23
C LEU A 50 5.29 3.75 21.52
N ALA A 51 4.84 3.19 20.40
CA ALA A 51 3.66 3.68 19.70
C ALA A 51 2.40 3.60 20.56
N ALA A 52 2.21 2.50 21.28
CA ALA A 52 1.09 2.34 22.21
C ALA A 52 1.14 3.38 23.34
N LEU A 53 2.33 3.62 23.93
CA LEU A 53 2.51 4.64 24.97
C LEU A 53 2.18 6.05 24.46
N GLN A 54 2.60 6.39 23.25
CA GLN A 54 2.30 7.70 22.63
C GLN A 54 0.80 7.88 22.39
N ILE A 55 0.10 6.84 21.93
CA ILE A 55 -1.36 6.89 21.78
C ILE A 55 -2.05 7.05 23.15
N LEU A 56 -1.63 6.29 24.16
CA LEU A 56 -2.17 6.39 25.52
C LEU A 56 -1.95 7.76 26.15
N ASP A 57 -0.77 8.36 25.93
CA ASP A 57 -0.46 9.71 26.42
C ASP A 57 -1.43 10.75 25.84
N ILE A 58 -1.71 10.69 24.53
CA ILE A 58 -2.68 11.59 23.88
C ILE A 58 -4.09 11.31 24.41
N MET A 59 -4.50 10.05 24.60
CA MET A 59 -5.81 9.73 25.19
C MET A 59 -5.99 10.34 26.58
N VAL A 60 -4.96 10.30 27.43
CA VAL A 60 -4.98 10.91 28.76
C VAL A 60 -5.02 12.43 28.69
N ALA A 61 -4.20 13.03 27.81
CA ALA A 61 -4.11 14.47 27.64
C ALA A 61 -5.43 15.08 27.12
N GLU A 62 -6.03 14.45 26.11
CA GLU A 62 -7.28 14.90 25.47
C GLU A 62 -8.53 14.45 26.22
N LYS A 63 -8.39 13.53 27.19
CA LYS A 63 -9.50 12.89 27.92
C LYS A 63 -10.53 12.24 26.97
N GLN A 64 -10.03 11.64 25.90
CA GLN A 64 -10.84 10.97 24.88
C GLN A 64 -10.59 9.47 24.91
N ASP A 65 -11.63 8.70 24.57
CA ASP A 65 -11.48 7.27 24.34
C ASP A 65 -10.77 6.99 23.01
N ALA A 66 -10.30 5.74 22.86
CA ALA A 66 -9.58 5.32 21.66
C ALA A 66 -10.44 5.42 20.40
N ALA A 67 -11.76 5.17 20.51
CA ALA A 67 -12.65 5.22 19.36
C ALA A 67 -12.74 6.64 18.79
N SER A 68 -12.89 7.64 19.65
CA SER A 68 -12.94 9.05 19.27
C SER A 68 -11.62 9.54 18.72
N LEU A 69 -10.50 9.12 19.33
CA LEU A 69 -9.16 9.60 18.98
C LEU A 69 -8.58 8.95 17.72
N LEU A 70 -8.88 7.67 17.48
CA LEU A 70 -8.32 6.91 16.35
C LEU A 70 -9.19 7.02 15.07
N THR A 71 -10.46 7.44 15.19
CA THR A 71 -11.35 7.64 14.04
C THR A 71 -11.14 9.02 13.42
N VAL A 72 -10.02 9.18 12.70
CA VAL A 72 -9.60 10.46 12.11
C VAL A 72 -10.01 10.66 10.65
N PHE A 73 -10.42 9.59 9.97
CA PHE A 73 -10.94 9.61 8.60
C PHE A 73 -11.76 8.33 8.35
N GLU A 74 -12.64 8.39 7.35
CA GLU A 74 -13.31 7.20 6.82
C GLU A 74 -12.38 6.51 5.80
N PRO A 75 -12.03 5.23 5.99
CA PRO A 75 -11.27 4.48 4.99
C PRO A 75 -12.06 4.38 3.69
N VAL A 76 -11.39 4.61 2.55
CA VAL A 76 -11.97 4.34 1.24
C VAL A 76 -12.04 2.83 0.98
N PRO A 77 -12.97 2.36 0.11
CA PRO A 77 -12.94 1.01 -0.43
C PRO A 77 -11.54 0.62 -0.91
N GLN A 78 -11.08 -0.56 -0.50
CA GLN A 78 -9.80 -1.13 -0.90
C GLN A 78 -9.99 -2.61 -1.21
N VAL A 79 -9.43 -3.03 -2.34
CA VAL A 79 -9.45 -4.42 -2.81
C VAL A 79 -8.01 -4.87 -2.98
N LEU A 80 -7.69 -6.05 -2.44
CA LEU A 80 -6.39 -6.71 -2.60
C LEU A 80 -6.60 -8.14 -3.09
N LYS A 81 -6.22 -8.42 -4.34
CA LYS A 81 -6.24 -9.77 -4.91
C LYS A 81 -4.82 -10.28 -5.13
N ASN A 82 -4.62 -11.57 -4.91
CA ASN A 82 -3.35 -12.26 -5.13
C ASN A 82 -3.50 -13.24 -6.28
N ILE A 83 -2.62 -13.17 -7.28
CA ILE A 83 -2.58 -14.11 -8.40
C ILE A 83 -1.24 -14.82 -8.46
N ARG A 84 -1.26 -16.14 -8.58
CA ARG A 84 -0.05 -16.95 -8.81
C ARG A 84 0.34 -16.83 -10.28
N PHE A 85 1.64 -16.86 -10.54
CA PHE A 85 2.17 -16.92 -11.90
C PHE A 85 3.34 -17.90 -11.94
N ALA A 86 3.65 -18.40 -13.13
CA ALA A 86 4.79 -19.25 -13.41
C ALA A 86 5.55 -18.70 -14.62
N GLY A 87 6.85 -19.00 -14.72
CA GLY A 87 7.67 -18.54 -15.83
C GLY A 87 8.15 -17.10 -15.68
N ALA A 88 8.15 -16.36 -16.80
CA ALA A 88 8.65 -14.99 -16.84
C ALA A 88 7.72 -14.05 -16.05
N ASN A 89 8.23 -12.89 -15.65
CA ASN A 89 7.43 -11.92 -14.91
C ASN A 89 6.35 -11.30 -15.83
N PRO A 90 5.05 -11.60 -15.65
CA PRO A 90 4.02 -11.07 -16.54
C PRO A 90 3.87 -9.54 -16.41
N LEU A 91 4.34 -8.93 -15.31
CA LEU A 91 4.34 -7.48 -15.13
C LEU A 91 5.22 -6.73 -16.16
N GLU A 92 6.16 -7.42 -16.81
CA GLU A 92 7.01 -6.82 -17.84
C GLU A 92 6.35 -6.75 -19.21
N THR A 93 5.20 -7.42 -19.40
CA THR A 93 4.48 -7.44 -20.66
C THR A 93 3.73 -6.13 -20.89
N GLU A 94 3.68 -5.67 -22.14
CA GLU A 94 2.96 -4.44 -22.50
C GLU A 94 1.45 -4.52 -22.21
N ALA A 95 0.86 -5.72 -22.30
CA ALA A 95 -0.54 -5.94 -21.97
C ALA A 95 -0.83 -5.63 -20.49
N VAL A 96 0.01 -6.13 -19.58
CA VAL A 96 -0.18 -5.89 -18.13
C VAL A 96 0.17 -4.46 -17.76
N LYS A 97 1.22 -3.87 -18.34
CA LYS A 97 1.55 -2.45 -18.12
C LYS A 97 0.41 -1.53 -18.57
N SER A 98 -0.21 -1.82 -19.71
CA SER A 98 -1.37 -1.08 -20.22
C SER A 98 -2.57 -1.20 -19.29
N ALA A 99 -2.87 -2.41 -18.79
CA ALA A 99 -3.95 -2.61 -17.81
C ALA A 99 -3.71 -1.81 -16.51
N ILE A 100 -2.48 -1.81 -16.00
CA ILE A 100 -2.10 -1.02 -14.81
C ILE A 100 -2.29 0.47 -15.09
N HIS A 101 -1.77 0.97 -16.21
CA HIS A 101 -1.88 2.38 -16.58
C HIS A 101 -3.34 2.83 -16.72
N ASN A 102 -4.18 2.01 -17.35
CA ASN A 102 -5.61 2.29 -17.48
C ASN A 102 -6.31 2.33 -16.10
N GLY A 103 -5.93 1.42 -15.20
CA GLY A 103 -6.42 1.41 -13.82
C GLY A 103 -5.99 2.64 -13.04
N GLU A 104 -4.73 3.06 -13.16
CA GLU A 104 -4.20 4.30 -12.57
C GLU A 104 -4.94 5.53 -13.10
N ALA A 105 -5.19 5.59 -14.41
CA ALA A 105 -5.93 6.69 -15.03
C ALA A 105 -7.41 6.72 -14.59
N ALA A 106 -8.04 5.55 -14.45
CA ALA A 106 -9.44 5.44 -14.01
C ALA A 106 -9.64 5.87 -12.55
N LEU A 107 -8.63 5.67 -11.70
CA LEU A 107 -8.62 6.07 -10.29
C LEU A 107 -7.93 7.43 -10.07
N ASP A 108 -7.65 8.21 -11.12
CA ASP A 108 -6.95 9.48 -10.98
C ASP A 108 -7.69 10.39 -9.99
N LYS A 109 -6.93 10.96 -9.05
CA LYS A 109 -7.37 11.82 -7.93
C LYS A 109 -8.27 11.19 -6.87
N THR A 110 -9.00 10.11 -7.17
CA THR A 110 -9.94 9.46 -6.25
C THR A 110 -9.38 8.20 -5.62
N GLY A 111 -8.25 7.69 -6.12
CA GLY A 111 -7.69 6.43 -5.67
C GLY A 111 -6.26 6.18 -6.12
N ARG A 112 -5.86 4.92 -6.06
CA ARG A 112 -4.57 4.44 -6.61
C ARG A 112 -4.57 2.95 -6.87
N VAL A 113 -3.66 2.54 -7.73
CA VAL A 113 -3.28 1.14 -7.95
C VAL A 113 -1.90 0.88 -7.32
N LEU A 114 -1.72 -0.30 -6.75
CA LEU A 114 -0.43 -0.82 -6.29
C LEU A 114 -0.29 -2.28 -6.74
N VAL A 115 0.56 -2.51 -7.73
CA VAL A 115 0.91 -3.85 -8.21
C VAL A 115 2.36 -4.18 -7.85
N ARG A 116 2.58 -5.34 -7.23
CA ARG A 116 3.93 -5.81 -6.94
C ARG A 116 4.03 -7.33 -6.91
N LYS A 117 5.21 -7.84 -7.25
CA LYS A 117 5.57 -9.24 -6.98
C LYS A 117 5.78 -9.45 -5.48
N SER A 118 5.40 -10.62 -4.97
CA SER A 118 5.77 -11.06 -3.63
C SER A 118 7.25 -11.46 -3.59
N GLY A 119 7.98 -10.98 -2.58
CA GLY A 119 9.41 -11.31 -2.42
C GLY A 119 9.66 -12.75 -1.94
N THR A 120 8.66 -13.39 -1.34
CA THR A 120 8.77 -14.70 -0.69
C THR A 120 7.90 -15.79 -1.34
N GLU A 121 7.01 -15.43 -2.25
CA GLU A 121 6.03 -16.35 -2.85
C GLU A 121 5.92 -16.10 -4.36
N PRO A 122 5.63 -17.11 -5.20
CA PRO A 122 5.43 -16.96 -6.64
C PRO A 122 4.05 -16.38 -6.95
N LYS A 123 3.77 -15.19 -6.42
CA LYS A 123 2.50 -14.48 -6.62
C LYS A 123 2.71 -12.99 -6.83
N ILE A 124 1.77 -12.38 -7.54
CA ILE A 124 1.62 -10.94 -7.69
C ILE A 124 0.46 -10.48 -6.81
N ARG A 125 0.66 -9.36 -6.16
CA ARG A 125 -0.32 -8.67 -5.33
C ARG A 125 -0.82 -7.48 -6.11
N VAL A 126 -2.11 -7.46 -6.40
CA VAL A 126 -2.81 -6.36 -7.08
C VAL A 126 -3.73 -5.72 -6.06
N MET A 127 -3.47 -4.47 -5.74
CA MET A 127 -4.30 -3.68 -4.83
C MET A 127 -4.80 -2.44 -5.55
N ALA A 128 -6.05 -2.08 -5.35
CA ALA A 128 -6.53 -0.75 -5.66
C ALA A 128 -7.37 -0.22 -4.49
N GLU A 129 -7.40 1.09 -4.33
CA GLU A 129 -8.26 1.77 -3.37
C GLU A 129 -8.81 3.05 -3.99
N GLY A 130 -10.01 3.46 -3.60
CA GLY A 130 -10.64 4.68 -4.10
C GLY A 130 -12.10 4.81 -3.69
N ASP A 131 -12.71 5.95 -3.98
CA ASP A 131 -14.03 6.33 -3.46
C ASP A 131 -15.20 5.45 -3.95
N ASP A 132 -15.09 4.89 -5.16
CA ASP A 132 -16.12 4.05 -5.77
C ASP A 132 -15.74 2.56 -5.66
N PRO A 133 -16.45 1.76 -4.84
CA PRO A 133 -16.14 0.36 -4.64
C PRO A 133 -16.28 -0.49 -5.91
N GLU A 134 -17.24 -0.18 -6.79
CA GLU A 134 -17.45 -0.92 -8.04
C GLU A 134 -16.30 -0.66 -9.03
N LEU A 135 -15.87 0.61 -9.10
CA LEU A 135 -14.70 0.98 -9.89
C LEU A 135 -13.42 0.29 -9.38
N VAL A 136 -13.20 0.30 -8.06
CA VAL A 136 -12.03 -0.33 -7.44
C VAL A 136 -11.99 -1.83 -7.74
N GLU A 137 -13.11 -2.54 -7.58
CA GLU A 137 -13.20 -3.97 -7.88
C GLU A 137 -12.89 -4.25 -9.37
N ARG A 138 -13.52 -3.48 -10.28
CA ARG A 138 -13.29 -3.60 -11.73
C ARG A 138 -11.84 -3.38 -12.12
N VAL A 139 -11.20 -2.34 -11.60
CA VAL A 139 -9.78 -2.05 -11.88
C VAL A 139 -8.88 -3.20 -11.45
N VAL A 140 -9.12 -3.78 -10.26
CA VAL A 140 -8.35 -4.94 -9.80
C VAL A 140 -8.60 -6.14 -10.72
N ASP A 141 -9.85 -6.41 -11.10
CA ASP A 141 -10.20 -7.53 -11.95
C ASP A 141 -9.62 -7.44 -13.36
N ASP A 142 -9.63 -6.26 -13.97
CA ASP A 142 -9.04 -6.02 -15.29
C ASP A 142 -7.53 -6.33 -15.28
N ILE A 143 -6.82 -5.89 -14.23
CA ILE A 143 -5.39 -6.15 -14.06
C ILE A 143 -5.14 -7.66 -13.81
N ILE A 144 -5.95 -8.30 -12.97
CA ILE A 144 -5.84 -9.74 -12.69
C ILE A 144 -6.08 -10.56 -13.97
N ALA A 145 -7.06 -10.19 -14.79
CA ALA A 145 -7.36 -10.84 -16.06
C ALA A 145 -6.20 -10.71 -17.07
N ALA A 146 -5.58 -9.53 -17.15
CA ALA A 146 -4.39 -9.31 -17.97
C ALA A 146 -3.21 -10.20 -17.52
N ILE A 147 -2.96 -10.27 -16.20
CA ILE A 147 -1.91 -11.12 -15.63
C ILE A 147 -2.20 -12.61 -15.90
N ALA A 148 -3.44 -13.05 -15.71
CA ALA A 148 -3.84 -14.44 -15.94
C ALA A 148 -3.62 -14.86 -17.40
N THR A 149 -4.01 -13.99 -18.34
CA THR A 149 -3.85 -14.22 -19.79
C THR A 149 -2.38 -14.39 -20.15
N GLU A 150 -1.51 -13.49 -19.69
CA GLU A 150 -0.07 -13.55 -20.00
C GLU A 150 0.63 -14.71 -19.28
N SER A 151 0.20 -15.04 -18.06
CA SER A 151 0.75 -16.20 -17.33
C SER A 151 0.36 -17.52 -18.00
N GLY A 152 -0.86 -17.62 -18.54
CA GLY A 152 -1.34 -18.82 -19.26
C GLY A 152 -0.62 -19.03 -20.60
N LYS A 153 -0.38 -17.96 -21.37
CA LYS A 153 0.39 -18.02 -22.63
C LYS A 153 1.83 -18.52 -22.41
N GLN A 154 2.43 -18.18 -21.27
CA GLN A 154 3.79 -18.61 -20.95
C GLN A 154 3.87 -20.08 -20.54
N GLN A 155 2.78 -20.68 -20.04
CA GLN A 155 2.72 -22.11 -19.76
C GLN A 155 2.58 -22.93 -21.04
N THR A 156 1.79 -22.48 -22.01
CA THR A 156 1.59 -23.19 -23.29
C THR A 156 2.75 -23.05 -24.27
N ALA A 157 3.60 -22.02 -24.14
CA ALA A 157 4.80 -21.86 -24.96
C ALA A 157 6.04 -22.63 -24.43
N ALA A 158 5.94 -23.21 -23.24
CA ALA A 158 7.02 -23.97 -22.58
C ALA A 158 6.87 -25.50 -22.71
N GLU A 159 5.81 -25.96 -23.39
CA GLU A 159 5.56 -27.36 -23.80
C GLU A 159 5.88 -27.55 -25.28
#